data_AF-B6B818-F1
#
_entry.id   AF-B6B818-F1
#
_cell.length_a   1.000
_cell.length_b   1.000
_cell.length_c   1.000
_cell.angle_alpha   90.00
_cell.angle_beta   90.00
_cell.angle_gamma   90.00
#
_symmetry.space_group_name_H-M   'P 1'
#
loop_
_entity.id
_entity.type
_entity.pdbx_description
1 polymer ?
#
loop_
_entity_poly.entity_id
_entity_poly.type
_entity_poly.pdbx_seq_one_letter_code
_entity_poly.pdbx_strand_id
1 'polypeptide(L)'
;MFLHLPAQIRFAASVARMAFEAQIIISIRTLGMLGIVPAAPAENRRMVLEKVKAFQTSTQAAAQLAAAGKPMEAVMTGAMAPYSRATASNYKRLTRPPKSGR
;
A
#
# COMPACT_ATOMS: atom_id res chain seq x y z
N MET A 1 0.46 16.22 38.75
CA MET A 1 0.66 17.09 37.58
C MET A 1 0.99 16.19 36.39
N PHE A 2 0.00 15.80 35.59
CA PHE A 2 0.22 14.96 34.41
C PHE A 2 0.86 15.82 33.31
N LEU A 3 2.09 15.49 32.91
CA LEU A 3 2.75 16.13 31.77
C LEU A 3 1.99 15.78 30.48
N HIS A 4 1.05 16.63 30.08
CA HIS A 4 0.42 16.53 28.78
C HIS A 4 1.38 17.13 27.74
N LEU A 5 2.17 16.28 27.11
CA LEU A 5 2.93 16.66 25.91
C LEU A 5 1.96 17.32 24.92
N PRO A 6 2.28 18.51 24.39
CA PRO A 6 1.42 19.19 23.44
C PRO A 6 1.12 18.26 22.25
N ALA A 7 -0.10 18.32 21.73
CA ALA A 7 -0.62 17.39 20.69
C ALA A 7 0.33 17.24 19.49
N GLN A 8 1.05 18.31 19.17
CA GLN A 8 2.04 18.40 18.10
C GLN A 8 3.22 17.44 18.32
N ILE A 9 3.75 17.35 19.54
CA ILE A 9 4.87 16.47 19.89
C ILE A 9 4.41 15.01 19.88
N ARG A 10 3.20 14.72 20.36
CA ARG A 10 2.62 13.36 20.28
C ARG A 10 2.42 12.91 18.84
N PHE A 11 1.92 13.81 17.99
CA PHE A 11 1.78 13.53 16.56
C PHE A 11 3.13 13.27 15.90
N ALA A 12 4.12 14.14 16.13
CA ALA A 12 5.48 13.97 15.60
C ALA A 12 6.11 12.65 16.05
N ALA A 13 5.96 12.26 17.31
CA ALA A 13 6.43 10.98 17.83
C ALA A 13 5.74 9.78 17.15
N SER A 14 4.42 9.85 16.93
CA SER A 14 3.68 8.81 16.19
C SER A 14 4.13 8.69 14.73
N VAL A 15 4.37 9.82 14.05
CA VAL A 15 4.90 9.85 12.68
C VAL A 15 6.30 9.26 12.63
N ALA A 16 7.19 9.65 13.54
CA ALA A 16 8.55 9.11 13.61
C ALA A 16 8.56 7.59 13.85
N ARG A 17 7.70 7.11 14.75
CA ARG A 17 7.51 5.68 14.98
C ARG A 17 7.02 4.95 13.73
N MET A 18 6.00 5.48 13.06
CA MET A 18 5.48 4.92 11.81
C MET A 18 6.54 4.88 10.72
N ALA A 19 7.35 5.94 10.58
CA ALA A 19 8.44 6.00 9.62
C ALA A 19 9.51 4.95 9.90
N PHE A 20 9.87 4.74 11.16
CA PHE A 20 10.82 3.70 11.57
C PHE A 20 10.28 2.29 11.30
N GLU A 21 9.02 2.03 11.67
CA GLU A 21 8.33 0.75 11.37
C GLU A 21 8.27 0.49 9.85
N ALA A 22 7.96 1.52 9.06
CA ALA A 22 7.97 1.43 7.60
C ALA A 22 9.36 1.08 7.04
N GLN A 23 10.42 1.70 7.57
CA GLN A 23 11.80 1.44 7.13
C GLN A 23 12.25 0.00 7.43
N ILE A 24 11.84 -0.55 8.58
CA ILE A 24 12.07 -1.96 8.92
C ILE A 24 11.38 -2.86 7.89
N ILE A 25 10.10 -2.61 7.60
CA ILE A 25 9.33 -3.42 6.64
C ILE A 25 9.95 -3.37 5.23
N ILE A 26 10.37 -2.19 4.77
CA ILE A 26 11.03 -2.01 3.47
C ILE A 26 12.34 -2.80 3.45
N SER A 27 13.14 -2.71 4.51
CA SER A 27 14.41 -3.45 4.62
C SER A 27 14.18 -4.96 4.54
N ILE A 28 13.25 -5.50 5.32
CA ILE A 28 12.92 -6.94 5.31
C ILE A 28 12.46 -7.40 3.94
N ARG A 29 11.58 -6.64 3.27
CA ARG A 29 11.13 -6.97 1.91
C ARG A 29 12.26 -6.92 0.89
N THR A 30 13.17 -5.97 1.04
CA THR A 30 14.34 -5.83 0.15
C THR A 30 15.30 -7.01 0.33
N LEU A 31 15.60 -7.39 1.57
CA LEU A 31 16.38 -8.59 1.88
C LEU A 31 15.71 -9.86 1.33
N GLY A 32 14.38 -9.95 1.41
CA GLY A 32 13.61 -11.04 0.81
C GLY A 32 13.66 -11.06 -0.73
N MET A 33 13.75 -9.91 -1.40
CA MET A 33 13.95 -9.83 -2.86
C MET A 33 15.38 -10.22 -3.27
N LEU A 34 16.37 -9.93 -2.43
CA LEU A 34 17.77 -10.33 -2.63
C LEU A 34 18.04 -11.80 -2.23
N GLY A 35 17.04 -12.51 -1.69
CA GLY A 35 17.17 -13.91 -1.26
C GLY A 35 17.90 -14.11 0.07
N ILE A 36 18.14 -13.04 0.84
CA ILE A 36 18.85 -13.09 2.13
C ILE A 36 17.95 -13.66 3.24
N VAL A 37 16.66 -13.31 3.21
CA VAL A 37 15.65 -13.81 4.17
C VAL A 37 14.60 -14.61 3.40
N PRO A 38 14.04 -15.71 3.95
CA PRO A 38 12.99 -16.46 3.29
C PRO A 38 11.81 -15.57 2.90
N ALA A 39 11.54 -15.48 1.60
CA ALA A 39 10.36 -14.84 1.04
C ALA A 39 9.74 -15.80 0.05
N ALA A 40 8.40 -15.90 0.02
CA ALA A 40 7.73 -16.67 -1.01
C ALA A 40 8.06 -16.03 -2.38
N PRO A 41 8.80 -16.71 -3.28
CA PRO A 41 9.32 -16.06 -4.50
C PRO A 41 8.20 -15.53 -5.41
N ALA A 42 7.05 -16.21 -5.40
CA ALA A 42 5.85 -15.80 -6.11
C ALA A 42 5.21 -14.53 -5.54
N GLU A 43 5.37 -14.24 -4.24
CA GLU A 43 4.72 -13.11 -3.57
C GLU A 43 5.37 -11.77 -3.95
N ASN A 44 6.71 -11.71 -4.05
CA ASN A 44 7.40 -10.50 -4.51
C ASN A 44 7.02 -10.15 -5.96
N ARG A 45 7.05 -11.14 -6.86
CA ARG A 45 6.64 -10.96 -8.26
C ARG A 45 5.17 -10.55 -8.35
N ARG A 46 4.29 -11.17 -7.58
CA ARG A 46 2.87 -10.82 -7.50
C ARG A 46 2.67 -9.38 -7.03
N MET A 47 3.37 -8.94 -5.98
CA MET A 47 3.27 -7.57 -5.45
C MET A 47 3.70 -6.50 -6.46
N VAL A 48 4.64 -6.80 -7.36
CA VAL A 48 5.03 -5.88 -8.46
C VAL A 48 3.95 -5.87 -9.54
N LEU A 49 3.50 -7.05 -9.97
CA LEU A 49 2.45 -7.17 -10.99
C LEU A 49 1.13 -6.52 -10.55
N GLU A 50 0.77 -6.62 -9.27
CA GLU A 50 -0.41 -5.95 -8.71
C GLU A 50 -0.33 -4.42 -8.86
N LYS A 51 0.85 -3.81 -8.67
CA LYS A 51 1.05 -2.36 -8.84
C LYS A 51 0.96 -1.95 -10.31
N VAL A 52 1.61 -2.69 -11.21
CA VAL A 52 1.57 -2.41 -12.66
C VAL A 52 0.14 -2.52 -13.19
N LYS A 53 -0.60 -3.56 -12.79
CA LYS A 53 -2.00 -3.74 -13.17
C LYS A 53 -2.89 -2.61 -12.63
N ALA A 54 -2.70 -2.21 -11.37
CA ALA A 54 -3.46 -1.10 -10.78
C ALA A 54 -3.19 0.22 -11.51
N PHE A 55 -1.92 0.49 -11.87
CA PHE A 55 -1.53 1.65 -12.67
C PHE A 55 -2.22 1.65 -14.04
N GLN A 56 -2.11 0.58 -14.81
CA GLN A 56 -2.73 0.49 -16.14
C GLN A 56 -4.26 0.69 -16.07
N THR A 57 -4.91 0.04 -15.10
CA THR A 57 -6.37 0.16 -14.90
C THR A 57 -6.75 1.59 -14.49
N SER A 58 -5.93 2.23 -13.66
CA SER A 58 -6.11 3.62 -13.21
C SER A 58 -5.99 4.60 -14.36
N THR A 59 -4.92 4.49 -15.16
CA THR A 59 -4.71 5.34 -16.33
C THR A 59 -5.84 5.19 -17.35
N GLN A 60 -6.29 3.95 -17.60
CA GLN A 60 -7.40 3.70 -18.51
C GLN A 60 -8.71 4.31 -17.99
N ALA A 61 -9.02 4.15 -16.70
CA ALA A 61 -10.22 4.73 -16.10
C ALA A 61 -10.19 6.27 -16.14
N ALA A 62 -9.03 6.87 -15.84
CA ALA A 62 -8.83 8.31 -15.94
C ALA A 62 -9.05 8.83 -17.36
N ALA A 63 -8.44 8.18 -18.35
CA ALA A 63 -8.56 8.54 -19.76
C ALA A 63 -10.01 8.44 -20.25
N GLN A 64 -10.74 7.37 -19.87
CA GLN A 64 -12.14 7.20 -20.24
C GLN A 64 -13.04 8.29 -19.63
N LEU A 65 -12.86 8.61 -18.34
CA LEU A 65 -13.66 9.63 -17.66
C LEU A 65 -13.36 11.04 -18.20
N ALA A 66 -12.08 11.33 -18.49
CA ALA A 66 -11.67 12.58 -19.10
C ALA A 66 -12.25 12.73 -20.52
N ALA A 67 -12.16 11.68 -21.35
CA ALA A 67 -12.74 11.65 -22.69
C ALA A 67 -14.27 11.82 -22.67
N ALA A 68 -14.93 11.35 -21.60
CA ALA A 68 -16.36 11.53 -21.37
C ALA A 68 -16.73 12.92 -20.79
N GLY A 69 -15.78 13.86 -20.69
CA GLY A 69 -16.02 15.22 -20.21
C GLY A 69 -16.39 15.30 -18.73
N LYS A 70 -16.02 14.31 -17.92
CA LYS A 70 -16.31 14.32 -16.48
C LYS A 70 -15.48 15.38 -15.75
N PRO A 71 -15.99 15.96 -14.64
CA PRO A 71 -15.23 16.90 -13.83
C PRO A 71 -13.96 16.25 -13.28
N MET A 72 -12.91 17.07 -13.07
CA MET A 72 -11.59 16.60 -12.62
C MET A 72 -11.67 15.75 -11.34
N GLU A 73 -12.52 16.13 -10.38
CA GLU A 73 -12.72 15.35 -9.15
C GLU A 73 -13.18 13.92 -9.43
N ALA A 74 -14.10 13.72 -10.37
CA ALA A 74 -14.57 12.40 -10.77
C ALA A 74 -13.49 11.60 -11.50
N VAL A 75 -12.67 12.25 -12.33
CA VAL A 75 -11.52 11.64 -13.00
C VAL A 75 -10.51 11.15 -11.97
N MET A 76 -10.12 12.00 -11.01
CA MET A 76 -9.16 11.65 -9.95
C MET A 76 -9.71 10.54 -9.05
N THR A 77 -10.97 10.62 -8.63
CA THR A 77 -11.61 9.59 -7.81
C THR A 77 -11.69 8.25 -8.55
N GLY A 78 -12.07 8.27 -9.83
CA GLY A 78 -12.08 7.08 -10.69
C GLY A 78 -10.69 6.48 -10.90
N ALA A 79 -9.67 7.33 -11.06
CA ALA A 79 -8.27 6.91 -11.16
C ALA A 79 -7.77 6.27 -9.86
N MET A 80 -8.26 6.68 -8.69
CA MET A 80 -7.85 6.11 -7.40
C MET A 80 -8.51 4.77 -7.09
N ALA A 81 -9.70 4.50 -7.64
CA ALA A 81 -10.48 3.31 -7.31
C ALA A 81 -9.72 1.96 -7.50
N PRO A 82 -8.92 1.75 -8.57
CA PRO A 82 -8.09 0.54 -8.70
C PRO A 82 -7.09 0.35 -7.57
N TYR A 83 -6.44 1.43 -7.11
CA TYR A 83 -5.49 1.37 -6.00
C TYR A 83 -6.21 1.01 -4.69
N SER A 84 -7.35 1.63 -4.39
CA SER A 84 -8.14 1.31 -3.19
C SER A 84 -8.56 -0.15 -3.15
N ARG A 85 -8.99 -0.73 -4.29
CA ARG A 85 -9.34 -2.15 -4.39
C ARG A 85 -8.13 -3.06 -4.17
N ALA A 86 -6.98 -2.73 -4.76
CA ALA A 86 -5.75 -3.49 -4.58
C ALA A 86 -5.28 -3.47 -3.12
N THR A 87 -5.29 -2.30 -2.47
CA THR A 87 -4.94 -2.16 -1.05
C THR A 87 -5.89 -2.94 -0.15
N ALA A 88 -7.21 -2.89 -0.40
CA ALA A 88 -8.18 -3.67 0.36
C ALA A 88 -7.96 -5.18 0.20
N SER A 89 -7.63 -5.64 -1.01
CA SER A 89 -7.30 -7.05 -1.27
C SER A 89 -6.01 -7.47 -0.56
N ASN A 90 -4.98 -6.61 -0.59
CA ASN A 90 -3.71 -6.83 0.10
C ASN A 90 -3.92 -6.93 1.62
N TYR A 91 -4.67 -5.99 2.20
CA TYR A 91 -5.03 -6.00 3.61
C TYR A 91 -5.74 -7.30 4.01
N LYS A 92 -6.79 -7.71 3.28
CA LYS A 92 -7.54 -8.96 3.54
C LYS A 92 -6.67 -10.21 3.49
N ARG A 93 -5.58 -10.20 2.73
CA ARG A 93 -4.63 -11.32 2.65
C ARG A 93 -3.64 -11.30 3.80
N LEU A 94 -3.14 -10.12 4.18
CA LEU A 94 -2.21 -9.97 5.30
C LEU A 94 -2.88 -10.29 6.64
N THR A 95 -4.17 -9.98 6.79
CA THR A 95 -4.92 -10.27 8.01
C THR A 95 -5.53 -11.67 8.05
N ARG A 96 -5.42 -12.44 6.95
CA ARG A 96 -5.81 -13.85 6.96
C ARG A 96 -4.73 -14.67 7.69
N PRO A 97 -5.11 -15.53 8.65
CA PRO A 97 -4.14 -16.43 9.26
C PRO A 97 -3.48 -17.28 8.18
N PRO A 98 -2.17 -17.54 8.27
CA PRO A 98 -1.49 -18.43 7.34
C PRO A 98 -2.25 -19.76 7.34
N LYS A 99 -2.59 -20.26 6.14
CA LYS A 99 -3.12 -21.63 6.04
C LYS A 99 -2.04 -22.53 6.61
N SER A 100 -2.29 -23.16 7.75
CA SER A 100 -1.42 -24.22 8.25
C SER A 100 -1.39 -25.30 7.15
N GLY A 101 -0.22 -25.46 6.53
CA GLY A 101 0.04 -26.63 5.70
C GLY A 101 0.00 -27.84 6.61
N ARG A 102 -0.97 -28.72 6.39
CA ARG A 102 -0.77 -30.15 6.58
C ARG A 102 0.12 -30.65 5.47
#